data_AF-A0A928N5E5-F1
#
_entry.id   AF-A0A928N5E5-F1
#
_cell.length_a   1.000
_cell.length_b   1.000
_cell.length_c   1.000
_cell.angle_alpha   90.00
_cell.angle_beta   90.00
_cell.angle_gamma   90.00
#
_symmetry.space_group_name_H-M   'P 1'
#
loop_
_entity.id
_entity.type
_entity.pdbx_description
1 polymer ?
#
loop_
_entity_poly.entity_id
_entity_poly.type
_entity_poly.pdbx_seq_one_letter_code
_entity_poly.pdbx_strand_id
1 'polypeptide(L)'
;MKVFKKTLILFVVCFISDIIALYLPFPFPGSVLAMIITLLLLLTGFVKVRQLEPVSDFFVKNMAFVFLPSTVSIVSYLDILSSIVWEFLVVCIITTFVTFFCTAYSVKLTVYLLNKRKEKKENA
;
A
#
# COMPACT_ATOMS: atom_id res chain seq x y z
N MET A 1 -16.55 19.93 -11.81
CA MET A 1 -15.68 20.63 -10.81
C MET A 1 -15.73 20.05 -9.38
N LYS A 2 -16.54 19.02 -9.06
CA LYS A 2 -16.59 18.44 -7.69
C LYS A 2 -15.44 17.47 -7.38
N VAL A 3 -14.84 16.86 -8.41
CA VAL A 3 -13.73 15.89 -8.26
C VAL A 3 -12.44 16.61 -7.82
N PHE A 4 -12.06 17.70 -8.49
CA PHE A 4 -10.87 18.49 -8.14
C PHE A 4 -10.84 18.97 -6.68
N LYS A 5 -11.97 19.45 -6.14
CA LYS A 5 -12.05 19.86 -4.72
C LYS A 5 -11.86 18.69 -3.75
N LYS A 6 -12.30 17.49 -4.14
CA LYS A 6 -12.14 16.27 -3.32
C LYS A 6 -10.72 15.69 -3.46
N THR A 7 -10.10 15.82 -4.64
CA THR A 7 -8.69 15.49 -4.87
C THR A 7 -7.75 16.35 -4.03
N LEU A 8 -8.11 17.61 -3.79
CA LEU A 8 -7.36 18.51 -2.91
C LEU A 8 -7.20 17.94 -1.49
N ILE A 9 -8.22 17.25 -0.96
CA ILE A 9 -8.17 16.66 0.38
C ILE A 9 -7.06 15.61 0.46
N LEU A 10 -6.98 14.70 -0.53
CA LEU A 10 -5.91 13.70 -0.58
C LEU A 10 -4.53 14.36 -0.74
N PHE A 11 -4.43 15.41 -1.55
CA PHE A 11 -3.17 16.13 -1.73
C PHE A 11 -2.69 16.80 -0.44
N VAL A 12 -3.59 17.43 0.31
CA VAL A 12 -3.29 18.03 1.62
C VAL A 12 -2.87 16.96 2.62
N VAL A 13 -3.54 15.80 2.64
CA VAL A 13 -3.16 14.69 3.52
C VAL A 13 -1.77 14.18 3.16
N CYS A 14 -1.45 13.97 1.88
CA CYS A 14 -0.10 13.57 1.46
C CYS A 14 0.95 14.60 1.89
N PHE A 15 0.70 15.89 1.67
CA PHE A 15 1.62 16.96 2.06
C PHE A 15 1.87 17.01 3.57
N ILE A 16 0.81 16.92 4.38
CA ILE A 16 0.93 16.83 5.84
C ILE A 16 1.71 15.58 6.24
N SER A 17 1.49 14.46 5.55
CA SER A 17 2.15 13.20 5.85
C SER A 17 3.65 13.24 5.55
N ASP A 18 4.07 13.89 4.46
CA ASP A 18 5.47 14.11 4.15
C ASP A 18 6.15 15.01 5.19
N ILE A 19 5.46 16.08 5.63
CA ILE A 19 5.95 16.94 6.72
C ILE A 19 6.14 16.12 8.00
N ILE A 20 5.14 15.32 8.39
CA ILE A 20 5.25 14.50 9.61
C ILE A 20 6.38 13.48 9.46
N ALA A 21 6.52 12.85 8.30
CA ALA A 21 7.59 11.88 8.03
C ALA A 21 8.99 12.50 8.17
N LEU A 22 9.17 13.79 7.86
CA LEU A 22 10.43 14.51 8.08
C LEU A 22 10.75 14.74 9.56
N TYR A 23 9.74 14.84 10.43
CA TYR A 23 9.93 15.00 11.87
C TYR A 23 10.12 13.68 12.62
N LEU A 24 9.89 12.53 11.97
CA LEU A 24 10.10 11.23 12.58
C LEU A 24 11.60 10.90 12.71
N PRO A 25 12.04 10.27 13.82
CA PRO A 25 13.45 9.93 14.04
C PRO A 25 13.95 8.73 13.21
N PHE A 26 13.10 8.16 12.34
CA PHE A 26 13.43 7.01 11.49
C PHE A 26 12.86 7.20 10.08
N PRO A 27 13.49 6.61 9.04
CA PRO A 27 13.02 6.74 7.67
C PRO A 27 11.66 6.06 7.51
N PHE A 28 10.62 6.86 7.37
CA PHE A 28 9.26 6.36 7.16
C PHE A 28 8.69 6.93 5.84
N PRO A 29 8.18 6.08 4.93
CA PRO A 29 7.61 6.58 3.68
C PRO A 29 6.37 7.44 3.95
N GLY A 30 6.37 8.69 3.47
CA GLY A 30 5.22 9.59 3.61
C GLY A 30 3.93 9.03 3.00
N SER A 31 4.04 8.20 1.95
CA SER A 31 2.91 7.50 1.33
C SER A 31 2.22 6.51 2.27
N VAL A 32 2.98 5.78 3.09
CA VAL A 32 2.41 4.85 4.09
C VAL A 32 1.73 5.66 5.20
N LEU A 33 2.35 6.77 5.62
CA LEU A 33 1.78 7.64 6.64
C LEU A 33 0.47 8.30 6.17
N ALA A 34 0.41 8.74 4.91
CA ALA A 34 -0.80 9.26 4.29
C ALA A 34 -1.92 8.22 4.27
N MET A 35 -1.60 6.95 4.04
CA MET A 35 -2.56 5.85 4.08
C MET A 35 -3.13 5.66 5.49
N ILE A 36 -2.28 5.69 6.53
CA ILE A 36 -2.68 5.58 7.94
C ILE A 36 -3.53 6.78 8.35
N ILE A 37 -3.10 8.01 8.04
CA ILE A 37 -3.82 9.24 8.38
C ILE A 37 -5.18 9.25 7.69
N THR A 38 -5.24 8.92 6.40
CA THR A 38 -6.51 8.82 5.67
C THR A 38 -7.44 7.82 6.35
N LEU A 39 -6.94 6.63 6.73
CA LEU A 39 -7.73 5.64 7.47
C LEU A 39 -8.28 6.20 8.79
N LEU A 40 -7.47 6.91 9.58
CA LEU A 40 -7.91 7.56 10.81
C LEU A 40 -8.97 8.63 10.56
N LEU A 41 -8.86 9.39 9.47
CA LEU A 41 -9.87 10.39 9.08
C LEU A 41 -11.20 9.74 8.66
N LEU A 42 -11.16 8.56 8.05
CA LEU A 42 -12.37 7.76 7.77
C LEU A 42 -12.99 7.23 9.06
N LEU A 43 -12.18 6.68 9.98
CA LEU A 43 -12.66 6.11 11.24
C LEU A 43 -13.29 7.17 12.15
N THR A 44 -12.71 8.37 12.21
CA THR A 44 -13.23 9.51 12.98
C THR A 44 -14.45 10.17 12.33
N GLY A 45 -14.78 9.80 11.09
CA GLY A 45 -15.92 10.36 10.34
C GLY A 45 -15.73 11.80 9.86
N PHE A 46 -14.55 12.38 10.07
CA PHE A 46 -14.20 13.72 9.59
C PHE A 46 -14.21 13.77 8.05
N VAL A 47 -13.80 12.68 7.40
CA VAL A 47 -13.91 12.49 5.96
C VAL A 47 -14.85 11.32 5.67
N LYS A 48 -15.91 11.57 4.91
CA LYS A 48 -16.85 10.51 4.50
C LYS A 48 -16.30 9.77 3.29
N VAL A 49 -16.51 8.45 3.25
CA VAL A 49 -16.11 7.59 2.12
C VAL A 49 -16.60 8.15 0.78
N ARG A 50 -17.84 8.65 0.73
CA ARG A 50 -18.46 9.26 -0.47
C ARG A 50 -17.72 10.50 -1.01
N GLN A 51 -16.85 11.12 -0.20
CA GLN A 51 -15.98 12.20 -0.65
C GLN A 51 -14.75 11.66 -1.39
N LEU A 52 -14.20 10.53 -0.97
CA LEU A 52 -12.97 9.97 -1.52
C LEU A 52 -13.22 8.95 -2.64
N GLU A 53 -14.34 8.23 -2.60
CA GLU A 53 -14.75 7.23 -3.59
C GLU A 53 -14.62 7.71 -5.05
N PRO A 54 -15.23 8.83 -5.48
CA PRO A 54 -15.12 9.27 -6.88
C PRO A 54 -13.72 9.72 -7.28
N VAL A 55 -12.86 10.08 -6.31
CA VAL A 55 -11.47 10.44 -6.56
C VAL A 55 -10.63 9.18 -6.71
N SER A 56 -10.77 8.25 -5.76
CA SER A 56 -10.15 6.93 -5.78
C SER A 56 -10.45 6.21 -7.10
N ASP A 57 -11.74 6.13 -7.49
CA ASP A 57 -12.16 5.47 -8.72
C ASP A 57 -11.55 6.11 -9.96
N PHE A 58 -11.39 7.44 -9.97
CA PHE A 58 -10.74 8.14 -11.07
C PHE A 58 -9.25 7.77 -11.18
N PHE A 59 -8.52 7.74 -10.07
CA PHE A 59 -7.10 7.37 -10.06
C PHE A 59 -6.90 5.88 -10.39
N VAL A 60 -7.72 4.99 -9.84
CA VAL A 60 -7.67 3.55 -10.13
C VAL A 60 -8.02 3.28 -11.59
N LYS A 61 -9.04 3.95 -12.15
CA LYS A 61 -9.40 3.81 -13.56
C LYS A 61 -8.30 4.31 -14.50
N ASN A 62 -7.55 5.34 -14.11
CA ASN A 62 -6.44 5.90 -14.89
C ASN A 62 -5.07 5.49 -14.34
N MET A 63 -4.99 4.37 -13.61
CA MET A 63 -3.79 3.95 -12.90
C MET A 63 -2.59 3.84 -13.86
N ALA A 64 -2.75 3.15 -14.98
CA ALA A 64 -1.68 3.00 -15.99
C ALA A 64 -1.10 4.34 -16.46
N PHE A 65 -1.94 5.36 -16.66
CA PHE A 65 -1.48 6.70 -17.06
C PHE A 65 -0.68 7.39 -15.95
N VAL A 66 -1.09 7.24 -14.68
CA VAL A 66 -0.38 7.82 -13.52
C VAL A 66 0.96 7.13 -13.26
N PHE A 67 1.06 5.83 -13.56
CA PHE A 67 2.32 5.06 -13.42
C PHE A 67 3.25 5.20 -14.62
N LEU A 68 2.76 5.67 -15.77
CA LEU A 68 3.56 5.78 -16.99
C LEU A 68 4.81 6.66 -16.80
N PRO A 69 4.75 7.87 -16.20
CA PRO A 69 5.93 8.70 -15.96
C PRO A 69 7.02 7.99 -15.14
N SER A 70 6.63 7.28 -14.08
CA SER A 70 7.57 6.52 -13.25
C SER A 70 8.18 5.34 -14.00
N THR A 71 7.42 4.74 -14.92
CA THR A 71 7.87 3.58 -15.70
C THR A 71 8.82 3.99 -16.82
N VAL A 72 8.55 5.10 -17.51
CA VAL A 72 9.43 5.58 -18.58
C VAL A 72 10.81 6.02 -18.07
N SER A 73 10.94 6.42 -16.79
CA SER A 73 12.24 6.69 -16.18
C SER A 73 13.15 5.46 -16.11
N ILE A 74 12.60 4.25 -16.12
CA ILE A 74 13.37 2.99 -16.13
C ILE A 74 13.99 2.75 -17.51
N VAL A 75 13.42 3.31 -18.58
CA VAL A 75 13.93 3.15 -19.95
C VAL A 75 15.38 3.63 -20.08
N SER A 76 15.77 4.65 -19.30
CA SER A 76 17.15 5.15 -19.25
C SER A 76 18.18 4.17 -18.68
N TYR A 77 17.74 3.08 -18.04
CA TYR A 77 18.60 2.08 -17.41
C TYR A 77 18.42 0.67 -18.03
N LEU A 78 17.78 0.57 -19.21
CA LEU A 78 17.50 -0.73 -19.83
C LEU A 78 18.76 -1.51 -20.16
N ASP A 79 19.87 -0.86 -20.50
CA ASP A 79 21.11 -1.56 -20.82
C ASP A 79 21.65 -2.34 -19.62
N ILE A 80 21.63 -1.71 -18.44
CA ILE A 80 22.04 -2.35 -17.17
C ILE A 80 21.04 -3.46 -16.82
N LEU A 81 19.74 -3.18 -16.96
CA LEU A 81 18.69 -4.14 -16.65
C LEU A 81 18.78 -5.36 -17.56
N SER A 82 19.08 -5.19 -18.85
CA SER A 82 19.21 -6.25 -19.87
C SER A 82 20.22 -7.32 -19.48
N SER A 83 21.33 -6.91 -18.84
CA SER A 83 22.40 -7.80 -18.37
C SER A 83 21.94 -8.70 -17.21
N ILE A 84 21.02 -8.20 -16.37
CA ILE A 84 20.60 -8.88 -15.14
C ILE A 84 19.16 -9.42 -15.20
N VAL A 85 18.45 -9.33 -16.34
CA VAL A 85 17.03 -9.72 -16.45
C VAL A 85 16.81 -11.15 -15.98
N TRP A 86 17.72 -12.06 -16.34
CA TRP A 86 17.59 -13.47 -15.97
C TRP A 86 17.65 -13.67 -14.45
N GLU A 87 18.64 -13.08 -13.79
CA GLU A 87 18.80 -13.15 -12.34
C GLU A 87 17.61 -12.49 -11.62
N PHE A 88 17.18 -11.32 -12.12
CA PHE A 88 16.04 -10.60 -11.59
C PHE A 88 14.75 -11.43 -11.67
N LEU A 89 14.48 -12.05 -12.82
CA LEU A 89 13.29 -12.85 -13.04
C LEU A 89 13.26 -14.09 -12.13
N VAL A 90 14.40 -14.78 -11.99
CA VAL A 90 14.54 -15.92 -11.07
C VAL A 90 14.29 -15.49 -9.62
N VAL A 91 14.89 -14.39 -9.17
CA VAL A 91 14.67 -13.86 -7.81
C VAL A 91 13.20 -13.48 -7.61
N CYS A 92 12.55 -12.83 -8.58
CA CYS A 92 11.13 -12.47 -8.49
C CYS A 92 10.24 -13.70 -8.34
N ILE A 93 10.45 -14.75 -9.15
CA ILE A 93 9.64 -15.98 -9.07
C ILE A 93 9.83 -16.66 -7.72
N ILE A 94 11.09 -16.88 -7.31
CA ILE A 94 11.39 -17.57 -6.05
C ILE A 94 10.82 -16.79 -4.86
N THR A 95 11.09 -15.48 -4.78
CA THR A 95 10.59 -14.64 -3.68
C THR A 95 9.08 -14.56 -3.64
N THR A 96 8.40 -14.58 -4.80
CA THR A 96 6.94 -14.66 -4.86
C THR A 96 6.46 -15.93 -4.17
N PHE A 97 6.94 -17.11 -4.59
CA PHE A 97 6.52 -18.37 -3.97
C PHE A 97 6.84 -18.42 -2.48
N VAL A 98 8.06 -18.01 -2.09
CA VAL A 98 8.47 -17.97 -0.68
C VAL A 98 7.54 -17.05 0.13
N THR A 99 7.21 -15.87 -0.37
CA THR A 99 6.30 -14.92 0.31
C THR A 99 4.90 -15.50 0.44
N PHE A 100 4.39 -16.17 -0.60
CA PHE A 100 3.10 -16.86 -0.56
C PHE A 100 3.08 -17.96 0.49
N PHE A 101 4.09 -18.84 0.54
CA PHE A 101 4.18 -19.89 1.55
C PHE A 101 4.29 -19.31 2.96
N CYS A 102 5.19 -18.35 3.19
CA CYS A 102 5.34 -17.69 4.49
C CYS A 102 4.03 -17.05 4.96
N THR A 103 3.30 -16.37 4.07
CA THR A 103 1.99 -15.76 4.37
C THR A 103 0.96 -16.83 4.72
N ALA A 104 0.86 -17.89 3.91
CA ALA A 104 -0.08 -18.98 4.13
C ALA A 104 0.17 -19.70 5.47
N TYR A 105 1.43 -20.00 5.81
CA TYR A 105 1.79 -20.61 7.09
C TYR A 105 1.52 -19.68 8.28
N SER A 106 1.83 -18.38 8.14
CA SER A 106 1.58 -17.39 9.20
C SER A 106 0.08 -17.26 9.51
N VAL A 107 -0.76 -17.24 8.46
CA VAL A 107 -2.22 -17.21 8.62
C VAL A 107 -2.72 -18.53 9.21
N LYS A 108 -2.26 -19.68 8.71
CA LYS A 108 -2.66 -21.01 9.22
C LYS A 108 -2.31 -21.17 10.70
N LEU A 109 -1.12 -20.71 11.11
CA LEU A 109 -0.70 -20.70 12.51
C LEU A 109 -1.61 -19.81 13.35
N THR A 110 -1.90 -18.59 12.88
CA THR A 110 -2.79 -17.65 13.58
C THR A 110 -4.18 -18.24 13.77
N VAL A 111 -4.77 -18.84 12.73
CA VAL A 111 -6.08 -19.50 12.81
C VAL A 111 -6.05 -20.70 13.75
N TYR A 112 -5.02 -21.54 13.69
CA TYR A 112 -4.85 -22.67 14.60
C TYR A 112 -4.79 -22.23 16.07
N LEU A 113 -4.02 -21.19 16.37
CA LEU A 113 -3.91 -20.63 17.73
C LEU A 113 -5.23 -20.02 18.22
N LEU A 114 -5.98 -19.35 17.34
CA LEU A 114 -7.30 -18.81 17.68
C LEU A 114 -8.32 -19.91 17.96
N ASN A 115 -8.34 -20.98 17.16
CA ASN A 115 -9.25 -22.11 17.37
C ASN A 115 -8.94 -22.86 18.66
N LYS A 116 -7.65 -23.13 18.94
CA LYS A 116 -7.22 -23.74 20.21
C LYS A 116 -7.58 -22.88 21.44
N ARG A 117 -7.54 -21.54 21.31
CA ARG A 117 -7.98 -20.62 22.37
C ARG A 117 -9.51 -20.62 22.56
N LYS A 118 -10.29 -20.83 21.50
CA LYS A 118 -11.76 -20.96 21.59
C LYS A 118 -12.16 -22.27 22.28
N GLU A 119 -11.59 -23.40 21.86
CA GLU A 119 -11.85 -24.71 22.50
C GLU A 119 -11.50 -24.71 24.00
N LYS A 120 -10.42 -24.02 24.39
CA LYS A 120 -10.05 -23.88 25.80
C LYS A 120 -10.99 -22.97 26.61
N LYS A 121 -11.71 -22.05 25.96
CA LYS A 121 -12.72 -21.19 26.60
C LYS A 121 -14.09 -21.87 26.68
N GLU A 122 -14.39 -22.81 25.80
CA GLU A 122 -15.66 -23.54 25.77
C GLU A 122 -15.65 -24.75 26.72
N ASN A 123 -14.47 -25.31 26.98
CA ASN A 123 -14.25 -26.40 27.94
C ASN A 123 -13.92 -25.91 29.38
N ALA A 124 -14.07 -24.61 29.66
CA ALA A 124 -13.84 -23.99 30.97
C ALA A 124 -15.13 -23.32 31.46
#